data_AF-A0A2D8EN68-F1
#
_entry.id   AF-A0A2D8EN68-F1
#
_cell.length_a   1.000
_cell.length_b   1.000
_cell.length_c   1.000
_cell.angle_alpha   90.00
_cell.angle_beta   90.00
_cell.angle_gamma   90.00
#
_symmetry.space_group_name_H-M   'P 1'
#
loop_
_entity.id
_entity.type
_entity.pdbx_description
1 polymer ?
#
loop_
_entity_poly.entity_id
_entity_poly.type
_entity_poly.pdbx_seq_one_letter_code
_entity_poly.pdbx_strand_id
1 'polypeptide(L)'
;MLGTNMVSVSNELDQIAAAFNSDDTEKLMELTGQGSGSSEKSGPPRLSINYDVATEDGTPLTRGDWKMYVDGRFIFASEVILRPLLRMFEYSVWDNEANDGRGGFSCKSVQKPTFSGEFPDTTGGNKCGRLSREEEESLDKNDPRLLESRSVVCNQVIYGRISGDFKDAEGNKVRLSDEPVISYFKKSGFLPISNFINGLAKQRKLMAHSEIMLRTEKQKKGSVTYWTPLPTLHGTTTISEADKELFGMFRDMIEKHNNGVMASHREATKLVVESSDADLASDFDDANAS
;
A
#
# COMPACT_ATOMS: atom_id res chain seq x y z
N MET A 1 7.56 8.51 -31.13
CA MET A 1 7.75 8.95 -29.72
C MET A 1 9.05 8.37 -29.15
N LEU A 2 10.19 8.51 -29.85
CA LEU A 2 11.52 8.12 -29.38
C LEU A 2 12.31 9.30 -28.78
N GLY A 3 11.85 10.54 -29.01
CA GLY A 3 12.55 11.75 -28.57
C GLY A 3 12.42 12.04 -27.08
N THR A 4 11.29 11.75 -26.45
CA THR A 4 11.06 12.13 -25.04
C THR A 4 11.88 11.29 -24.06
N ASN A 5 12.06 9.99 -24.34
CA ASN A 5 12.88 9.09 -23.52
C ASN A 5 14.39 9.32 -23.69
N MET A 6 14.85 9.79 -24.86
CA MET A 6 16.26 10.16 -25.03
C MET A 6 16.59 11.50 -24.35
N VAL A 7 15.64 12.42 -24.30
CA VAL A 7 15.80 13.72 -23.61
C VAL A 7 15.83 13.56 -22.08
N SER A 8 15.12 12.56 -21.52
CA SER A 8 15.21 12.27 -20.08
C SER A 8 16.56 11.66 -19.70
N VAL A 9 17.05 10.71 -20.49
CA VAL A 9 18.35 10.05 -20.27
C VAL A 9 19.51 11.04 -20.44
N SER A 10 19.44 11.96 -21.42
CA SER A 10 20.47 12.99 -21.59
C SER A 10 20.53 13.93 -20.38
N ASN A 11 19.38 14.32 -19.83
CA ASN A 11 19.32 15.19 -18.66
C ASN A 11 19.87 14.51 -17.39
N GLU A 12 19.67 13.20 -17.23
CA GLU A 12 20.21 12.42 -16.11
C GLU A 12 21.73 12.31 -16.19
N LEU A 13 22.27 12.07 -17.39
CA LEU A 13 23.72 12.03 -17.62
C LEU A 13 24.39 13.39 -17.39
N ASP A 14 23.73 14.49 -17.80
CA ASP A 14 24.23 15.85 -17.55
C ASP A 14 24.25 16.19 -16.05
N GLN A 15 23.26 15.70 -15.28
CA GLN A 15 23.22 15.86 -13.83
C GLN A 15 24.31 15.04 -13.12
N ILE A 16 24.57 13.81 -13.58
CA ILE A 16 25.67 12.99 -13.08
C ILE A 16 27.02 13.67 -13.36
N ALA A 17 27.21 14.19 -14.58
CA ALA A 17 28.43 14.90 -14.95
C ALA A 17 28.63 16.19 -14.14
N ALA A 18 27.56 16.93 -13.86
CA ALA A 18 27.62 18.12 -13.02
C ALA A 18 28.01 17.77 -11.58
N ALA A 19 27.39 16.73 -10.99
CA ALA A 19 27.71 16.27 -9.64
C ALA A 19 29.15 15.72 -9.53
N PHE A 20 29.65 15.09 -10.60
CA PHE A 20 31.05 14.64 -10.70
C PHE A 20 32.03 15.81 -10.71
N ASN A 21 31.72 16.87 -11.44
CA ASN A 21 32.59 18.06 -11.52
C ASN A 21 32.56 18.93 -10.26
N SER A 22 31.53 18.80 -9.42
CA SER A 22 31.41 19.56 -8.17
C SER A 22 31.85 18.78 -6.92
N ASP A 23 32.43 17.58 -7.08
CA ASP A 23 32.76 16.64 -5.99
C ASP A 23 31.58 16.40 -5.01
N ASP A 24 30.35 16.51 -5.52
CA ASP A 24 29.12 16.34 -4.73
C ASP A 24 28.82 14.83 -4.60
N THR A 25 29.54 14.23 -3.66
CA THR A 25 29.55 12.78 -3.44
C THR A 25 28.17 12.24 -3.05
N GLU A 26 27.39 13.02 -2.30
CA GLU A 26 26.03 12.64 -1.89
C GLU A 26 25.07 12.62 -3.08
N LYS A 27 25.13 13.66 -3.93
CA LYS A 27 24.35 13.73 -5.16
C LYS A 27 24.76 12.71 -6.20
N LEU A 28 26.05 12.36 -6.28
CA LEU A 28 26.53 11.24 -7.09
C LEU A 28 25.99 9.90 -6.58
N MET A 29 25.96 9.68 -5.26
CA MET A 29 25.41 8.46 -4.67
C MET A 29 23.91 8.31 -4.93
N GLU A 30 23.17 9.41 -4.91
CA GLU A 30 21.75 9.48 -5.28
C GLU A 30 21.54 9.18 -6.77
N LEU A 31 22.22 9.93 -7.66
CA LEU A 31 22.04 9.85 -9.12
C LEU A 31 22.56 8.55 -9.73
N THR A 32 23.54 7.89 -9.11
CA THR A 32 24.11 6.62 -9.60
C THR A 32 23.51 5.39 -8.93
N GLY A 33 22.52 5.57 -8.05
CA GLY A 33 21.85 4.47 -7.34
C GLY A 33 22.74 3.74 -6.33
N GLN A 34 23.84 4.35 -5.91
CA GLN A 34 24.83 3.79 -4.97
C GLN A 34 24.50 4.07 -3.49
N GLY A 35 23.44 4.82 -3.20
CA GLY A 35 22.92 4.96 -1.85
C GLY A 35 22.40 3.63 -1.31
N SER A 36 23.10 3.04 -0.34
CA SER A 36 22.65 1.88 0.41
C SER A 36 21.29 2.15 1.06
N GLY A 37 20.22 1.60 0.49
CA GLY A 37 19.11 1.07 1.28
C GLY A 37 18.38 2.01 2.23
N SER A 38 18.23 3.28 1.89
CA SER A 38 17.07 4.04 2.33
C SER A 38 16.67 4.93 1.18
N SER A 39 15.81 4.41 0.29
CA SER A 39 14.84 5.28 -0.35
C SER A 39 14.26 6.12 0.78
N GLU A 40 14.54 7.42 0.82
CA GLU A 40 13.70 8.32 1.60
C GLU A 40 12.28 7.89 1.26
N LYS A 41 11.54 7.43 2.27
CA LYS A 41 10.16 6.99 2.08
C LYS A 41 9.40 8.26 1.73
N SER A 42 9.42 8.63 0.45
CA SER A 42 8.83 9.83 -0.10
C SER A 42 7.32 9.64 -0.06
N GLY A 43 6.74 9.93 1.11
CA GLY A 43 5.34 9.77 1.39
C GLY A 43 5.05 9.83 2.90
N PRO A 44 3.79 10.12 3.28
CA PRO A 44 3.39 10.13 4.68
C PRO A 44 3.74 8.81 5.40
N PRO A 45 4.06 8.87 6.70
CA PRO A 45 4.33 7.68 7.49
C PRO A 45 3.12 6.73 7.49
N ARG A 46 3.42 5.44 7.60
CA ARG A 46 2.40 4.37 7.57
C ARG A 46 2.03 3.94 8.98
N LEU A 47 0.73 3.95 9.28
CA LEU A 47 0.16 3.36 10.49
C LEU A 47 -0.11 1.86 10.28
N SER A 48 0.40 1.03 11.19
CA SER A 48 0.22 -0.43 11.20
C SER A 48 0.09 -0.96 12.63
N ILE A 49 -0.35 -2.21 12.80
CA ILE A 49 -0.36 -2.89 14.11
C ILE A 49 1.00 -3.57 14.29
N ASN A 50 1.62 -3.40 15.47
CA ASN A 50 2.83 -4.09 15.85
C ASN A 50 2.57 -5.57 16.14
N TYR A 51 3.34 -6.44 15.49
CA TYR A 51 3.36 -7.88 15.78
C TYR A 51 4.68 -8.35 16.37
N ASP A 52 5.69 -7.48 16.38
CA ASP A 52 7.03 -7.77 16.88
C ASP A 52 7.02 -7.81 18.41
N VAL A 53 7.78 -8.75 18.99
CA VAL A 53 7.91 -8.92 20.45
C VAL A 53 9.09 -8.16 21.04
N ALA A 54 10.07 -7.81 20.21
CA ALA A 54 11.25 -7.08 20.59
C ALA A 54 11.86 -6.38 19.36
N THR A 55 12.72 -5.38 19.58
CA THR A 55 13.62 -4.84 18.54
C THR A 55 14.72 -5.85 18.20
N GLU A 56 15.50 -5.58 17.15
CA GLU A 56 16.68 -6.40 16.80
C GLU A 56 17.68 -6.47 17.96
N ASP A 57 17.86 -5.39 18.71
CA ASP A 57 18.72 -5.33 19.91
C ASP A 57 18.11 -5.98 21.16
N GLY A 58 16.90 -6.56 21.05
CA GLY A 58 16.25 -7.29 22.13
C GLY A 58 15.39 -6.46 23.08
N THR A 59 15.17 -5.17 22.80
CA THR A 59 14.29 -4.32 23.62
C THR A 59 12.85 -4.78 23.49
N PRO A 60 12.14 -5.12 24.59
CA PRO A 60 10.78 -5.65 24.53
C PRO A 60 9.78 -4.68 23.88
N LEU A 61 8.88 -5.21 23.05
CA LEU A 61 7.81 -4.47 22.38
C LEU A 61 6.43 -5.07 22.71
N THR A 62 5.42 -4.21 22.78
CA THR A 62 4.03 -4.63 23.02
C THR A 62 3.35 -5.00 21.71
N ARG A 63 2.96 -6.27 21.55
CA ARG A 63 2.14 -6.70 20.41
C ARG A 63 0.74 -6.13 20.51
N GLY A 64 0.22 -5.66 19.39
CA GLY A 64 -1.09 -5.01 19.31
C GLY A 64 -1.03 -3.50 19.39
N ASP A 65 0.05 -2.91 19.87
CA ASP A 65 0.22 -1.45 19.80
C ASP A 65 0.27 -1.00 18.33
N TRP A 66 -0.22 0.21 18.07
CA TRP A 66 0.01 0.87 16.80
C TRP A 66 1.50 1.17 16.62
N LYS A 67 1.99 1.04 15.40
CA LYS A 67 3.40 1.21 15.00
C LYS A 67 3.48 2.12 13.79
N MET A 68 4.36 3.10 13.85
CA MET A 68 4.72 4.01 12.76
C MET A 68 6.24 4.15 12.66
N TYR A 69 6.75 4.46 11.47
CA TYR A 69 8.15 4.84 11.28
C TYR A 69 8.22 6.34 10.99
N VAL A 70 8.84 7.09 11.87
CA VAL A 70 8.92 8.57 11.84
C VAL A 70 10.33 8.96 12.27
N ASP A 71 10.94 9.93 11.58
CA ASP A 71 12.28 10.46 11.88
C ASP A 71 13.35 9.38 12.09
N GLY A 72 13.37 8.39 11.22
CA GLY A 72 14.39 7.33 11.25
C GLY A 72 14.17 6.22 12.30
N ARG A 73 13.05 6.21 13.01
CA ARG A 73 12.79 5.23 14.08
C ARG A 73 11.34 4.77 14.15
N PHE A 74 11.13 3.60 14.77
CA PHE A 74 9.79 3.12 15.08
C PHE A 74 9.25 3.73 16.37
N ILE A 75 7.99 4.16 16.32
CA ILE A 75 7.24 4.67 17.45
C ILE A 75 5.95 3.86 17.63
N PHE A 76 5.51 3.71 18.89
CA PHE A 76 4.45 2.81 19.31
C PHE A 76 3.42 3.51 20.20
N ALA A 77 2.15 3.16 20.07
CA ALA A 77 1.08 3.67 20.93
C ALA A 77 -0.05 2.64 21.11
N SER A 78 -0.59 2.53 22.32
CA SER A 78 -1.74 1.66 22.60
C SER A 78 -3.05 2.17 21.97
N GLU A 79 -3.13 3.48 21.75
CA GLU A 79 -4.25 4.14 21.07
C GLU A 79 -3.78 5.36 20.27
N VAL A 80 -4.49 5.66 19.18
CA VAL A 80 -4.23 6.82 18.32
C VAL A 80 -5.56 7.44 17.86
N ILE A 81 -5.55 8.72 17.50
CA ILE A 81 -6.67 9.39 16.86
C ILE A 81 -6.37 9.50 15.37
N LEU A 82 -7.17 8.82 14.55
CA LEU A 82 -7.11 8.89 13.08
C LEU A 82 -8.29 9.74 12.57
N ARG A 83 -8.01 10.78 11.79
CA ARG A 83 -9.00 11.52 11.01
C ARG A 83 -8.88 11.14 9.53
N PRO A 84 -9.76 10.29 8.98
CA PRO A 84 -9.68 9.90 7.57
C PRO A 84 -10.18 11.02 6.66
N LEU A 85 -9.37 11.44 5.69
CA LEU A 85 -9.77 12.42 4.67
C LEU A 85 -10.23 11.74 3.38
N LEU A 86 -9.56 10.64 3.02
CA LEU A 86 -9.81 9.88 1.81
C LEU A 86 -9.76 8.38 2.10
N ARG A 87 -10.58 7.63 1.37
CA ARG A 87 -10.65 6.18 1.45
C ARG A 87 -10.64 5.59 0.06
N MET A 88 -9.66 4.75 -0.20
CA MET A 88 -9.49 4.01 -1.44
C MET A 88 -9.48 2.51 -1.16
N PHE A 89 -9.68 1.74 -2.21
CA PHE A 89 -9.57 0.29 -2.23
C PHE A 89 -8.53 -0.11 -3.26
N GLU A 90 -7.72 -1.11 -2.94
CA GLU A 90 -6.81 -1.77 -3.88
C GLU A 90 -6.74 -3.26 -3.60
N TYR A 91 -6.36 -4.03 -4.60
CA TYR A 91 -6.00 -5.43 -4.48
C TYR A 91 -4.49 -5.57 -4.59
N SER A 92 -3.91 -6.47 -3.81
CA SER A 92 -2.50 -6.78 -3.91
C SER A 92 -2.18 -8.21 -3.51
N VAL A 93 -1.09 -8.72 -4.09
CA VAL A 93 -0.47 -9.99 -3.72
C VAL A 93 0.91 -9.66 -3.19
N TRP A 94 1.23 -10.21 -2.02
CA TRP A 94 2.54 -10.07 -1.40
C TRP A 94 3.28 -11.39 -1.55
N ASP A 95 4.50 -11.30 -2.08
CA ASP A 95 5.45 -12.38 -2.19
C ASP A 95 6.55 -12.15 -1.15
N ASN A 96 6.78 -13.12 -0.27
CA ASN A 96 7.82 -13.02 0.75
C ASN A 96 9.22 -13.33 0.20
N GLU A 97 9.31 -14.03 -0.93
CA GLU A 97 10.59 -14.46 -1.52
C GLU A 97 11.16 -13.40 -2.49
N ALA A 98 10.31 -12.50 -2.98
CA ALA A 98 10.72 -11.36 -3.79
C ALA A 98 11.80 -10.50 -3.12
N ASN A 99 12.60 -9.80 -3.94
CA ASN A 99 13.70 -8.92 -3.51
C ASN A 99 14.70 -9.62 -2.58
N ASP A 100 15.21 -10.79 -3.00
CA ASP A 100 16.16 -11.60 -2.23
C ASP A 100 15.65 -11.95 -0.82
N GLY A 101 14.37 -12.35 -0.72
CA GLY A 101 13.73 -12.71 0.55
C GLY A 101 13.36 -11.52 1.45
N ARG A 102 13.50 -10.27 0.98
CA ARG A 102 13.02 -9.06 1.70
C ARG A 102 11.52 -8.84 1.54
N GLY A 103 10.90 -9.60 0.64
CA GLY A 103 9.51 -9.52 0.27
C GLY A 103 9.21 -8.33 -0.65
N GLY A 104 8.08 -8.43 -1.33
CA GLY A 104 7.63 -7.44 -2.30
C GLY A 104 6.20 -7.69 -2.70
N PHE A 105 5.59 -6.72 -3.37
CA PHE A 105 4.30 -6.95 -4.00
C PHE A 105 4.53 -7.53 -5.39
N SER A 106 4.10 -8.78 -5.61
CA SER A 106 4.11 -9.40 -6.94
C SER A 106 2.99 -8.87 -7.83
N CYS A 107 1.91 -8.37 -7.24
CA CYS A 107 0.85 -7.68 -7.96
C CYS A 107 0.22 -6.56 -7.14
N LYS A 108 -0.13 -5.45 -7.80
CA LYS A 108 -0.99 -4.39 -7.27
C LYS A 108 -2.00 -3.94 -8.31
N SER A 109 -3.21 -3.61 -7.86
CA SER A 109 -4.21 -2.93 -8.68
C SER A 109 -4.16 -1.41 -8.51
N VAL A 110 -4.85 -0.71 -9.40
CA VAL A 110 -5.23 0.69 -9.18
C VAL A 110 -6.02 0.86 -7.89
N GLN A 111 -5.95 2.05 -7.32
CA GLN A 111 -6.75 2.51 -6.19
C GLN A 111 -8.03 3.20 -6.65
N LYS A 112 -9.16 2.82 -6.05
CA LYS A 112 -10.49 3.38 -6.37
C LYS A 112 -11.32 3.67 -5.13
N PRO A 113 -12.21 4.68 -5.13
CA PRO A 113 -13.02 5.02 -3.96
C PRO A 113 -14.20 4.06 -3.73
N THR A 114 -14.55 3.24 -4.72
CA THR A 114 -15.66 2.28 -4.69
C THR A 114 -15.21 0.91 -5.21
N PHE A 115 -15.93 -0.14 -4.81
CA PHE A 115 -15.72 -1.51 -5.29
C PHE A 115 -16.28 -1.79 -6.69
N SER A 116 -16.97 -0.82 -7.31
CA SER A 116 -17.63 -1.00 -8.59
C SER A 116 -16.65 -0.96 -9.76
N GLY A 117 -16.88 -1.80 -10.76
CA GLY A 117 -16.10 -1.88 -11.99
C GLY A 117 -14.72 -2.53 -11.82
N GLU A 118 -13.86 -2.29 -12.78
CA GLU A 118 -12.55 -2.96 -12.88
C GLU A 118 -11.48 -2.28 -12.04
N PHE A 119 -10.52 -3.10 -11.62
CA PHE A 119 -9.29 -2.76 -10.94
C PHE A 119 -8.12 -3.35 -11.74
N PRO A 120 -7.77 -2.77 -12.90
CA PRO A 120 -6.60 -3.19 -13.65
C PRO A 120 -5.37 -3.28 -12.75
N ASP A 121 -4.56 -4.31 -12.98
CA ASP A 121 -3.40 -4.61 -12.15
C ASP A 121 -2.08 -4.72 -12.93
N THR A 122 -0.98 -4.70 -12.20
CA THR A 122 0.38 -4.72 -12.76
C THR A 122 0.71 -5.97 -13.58
N THR A 123 -0.10 -7.02 -13.52
CA THR A 123 0.10 -8.27 -14.26
C THR A 123 -0.70 -8.33 -15.56
N GLY A 124 -1.35 -7.22 -15.95
CA GLY A 124 -2.21 -7.17 -17.14
C GLY A 124 -3.61 -7.73 -16.89
N GLY A 125 -3.91 -8.14 -15.65
CA GLY A 125 -5.18 -8.71 -15.23
C GLY A 125 -6.08 -7.70 -14.51
N ASN A 126 -7.02 -8.25 -13.74
CA ASN A 126 -7.95 -7.50 -12.91
C ASN A 126 -7.93 -8.02 -11.46
N LYS A 127 -7.97 -7.08 -10.50
CA LYS A 127 -7.98 -7.36 -9.05
C LYS A 127 -6.88 -8.34 -8.59
N CYS A 128 -5.75 -8.39 -9.27
CA CYS A 128 -4.66 -9.35 -9.03
C CYS A 128 -5.10 -10.81 -9.03
N GLY A 129 -6.11 -11.16 -9.85
CA GLY A 129 -6.65 -12.53 -9.92
C GLY A 129 -7.68 -12.86 -8.83
N ARG A 130 -8.16 -11.87 -8.07
CA ARG A 130 -9.23 -12.10 -7.07
C ARG A 130 -10.54 -12.46 -7.77
N LEU A 131 -10.98 -13.70 -7.56
CA LEU A 131 -12.26 -14.20 -8.03
C LEU A 131 -13.44 -13.59 -7.27
N SER A 132 -14.59 -13.50 -7.95
CA SER A 132 -15.87 -13.24 -7.31
C SER A 132 -16.28 -14.39 -6.41
N ARG A 133 -17.20 -14.12 -5.49
CA ARG A 133 -17.68 -15.15 -4.55
C ARG A 133 -18.34 -16.33 -5.28
N GLU A 134 -19.10 -16.05 -6.33
CA GLU A 134 -19.77 -17.08 -7.13
C GLU A 134 -18.76 -17.97 -7.86
N GLU A 135 -17.73 -17.36 -8.47
CA GLU A 135 -16.63 -18.12 -9.08
C GLU A 135 -15.93 -18.99 -8.04
N GLU A 136 -15.60 -18.46 -6.85
CA GLU A 136 -14.95 -19.25 -5.79
C GLU A 136 -15.80 -20.42 -5.30
N GLU A 137 -17.12 -20.26 -5.18
CA GLU A 137 -18.05 -21.29 -4.75
C GLU A 137 -18.25 -22.38 -5.84
N SER A 138 -17.96 -22.05 -7.10
CA SER A 138 -18.03 -22.98 -8.24
C SER A 138 -16.80 -23.89 -8.39
N LEU A 139 -15.68 -23.55 -7.75
CA LEU A 139 -14.41 -24.26 -7.88
C LEU A 139 -14.17 -25.28 -6.76
N ASP A 140 -13.40 -26.32 -7.08
CA ASP A 140 -12.91 -27.26 -6.06
C ASP A 140 -11.97 -26.54 -5.07
N LYS A 141 -11.93 -27.02 -3.82
CA LYS A 141 -11.12 -26.43 -2.75
C LYS A 141 -9.62 -26.41 -3.05
N ASN A 142 -9.15 -27.31 -3.89
CA ASN A 142 -7.75 -27.44 -4.30
C ASN A 142 -7.48 -26.88 -5.71
N ASP A 143 -8.46 -26.23 -6.35
CA ASP A 143 -8.25 -25.59 -7.65
C ASP A 143 -7.18 -24.48 -7.50
N PRO A 144 -6.10 -24.50 -8.32
CA PRO A 144 -5.04 -23.50 -8.25
C PRO A 144 -5.56 -22.05 -8.31
N ARG A 145 -6.60 -21.78 -9.10
CA ARG A 145 -7.19 -20.44 -9.24
C ARG A 145 -7.83 -19.97 -7.93
N LEU A 146 -8.42 -20.89 -7.17
CA LEU A 146 -8.99 -20.59 -5.87
C LEU A 146 -7.88 -20.32 -4.83
N LEU A 147 -6.76 -21.04 -4.90
CA LEU A 147 -5.61 -20.81 -4.03
C LEU A 147 -4.98 -19.43 -4.32
N GLU A 148 -4.78 -19.10 -5.60
CA GLU A 148 -4.30 -17.79 -6.05
C GLU A 148 -5.25 -16.67 -5.60
N SER A 149 -6.56 -16.79 -5.87
CA SER A 149 -7.58 -15.83 -5.43
C SER A 149 -7.57 -15.58 -3.92
N ARG A 150 -7.32 -16.61 -3.11
CA ARG A 150 -7.23 -16.52 -1.64
C ARG A 150 -5.94 -15.87 -1.15
N SER A 151 -4.88 -15.88 -1.96
CA SER A 151 -3.63 -15.15 -1.66
C SER A 151 -3.81 -13.64 -1.83
N VAL A 152 -4.73 -13.23 -2.70
CA VAL A 152 -5.02 -11.82 -2.96
C VAL A 152 -5.64 -11.14 -1.75
N VAL A 153 -5.10 -9.98 -1.41
CA VAL A 153 -5.58 -9.15 -0.32
C VAL A 153 -6.31 -7.94 -0.87
N CYS A 154 -7.57 -7.77 -0.48
CA CYS A 154 -8.25 -6.49 -0.61
C CYS A 154 -7.86 -5.56 0.55
N ASN A 155 -7.35 -4.39 0.22
CA ASN A 155 -6.94 -3.36 1.17
C ASN A 155 -7.92 -2.19 1.12
N GLN A 156 -8.27 -1.68 2.30
CA GLN A 156 -8.87 -0.37 2.47
C GLN A 156 -7.77 0.60 2.87
N VAL A 157 -7.39 1.48 1.93
CA VAL A 157 -6.34 2.48 2.11
C VAL A 157 -6.97 3.76 2.62
N ILE A 158 -6.58 4.18 3.80
CA ILE A 158 -7.03 5.40 4.44
C ILE A 158 -5.91 6.41 4.38
N TYR A 159 -6.19 7.54 3.74
CA TYR A 159 -5.32 8.72 3.76
C TYR A 159 -5.96 9.73 4.71
N GLY A 160 -5.18 10.26 5.64
CA GLY A 160 -5.73 11.13 6.66
C GLY A 160 -4.68 11.78 7.54
N ARG A 161 -5.10 12.12 8.76
CA ARG A 161 -4.26 12.73 9.79
C ARG A 161 -4.24 11.88 11.06
N ILE A 162 -3.12 11.91 11.76
CA ILE A 162 -2.90 11.15 12.99
C ILE A 162 -2.50 12.07 14.12
N SER A 163 -3.06 11.80 15.29
CA SER A 163 -2.64 12.39 16.57
C SER A 163 -2.49 11.30 17.60
N GLY A 164 -1.55 11.44 18.53
CA GLY A 164 -1.37 10.48 19.61
C GLY A 164 -0.08 10.70 20.39
N ASP A 165 -0.07 10.15 21.60
CA ASP A 165 1.12 10.09 22.45
C ASP A 165 1.80 8.71 22.23
N PHE A 166 2.86 8.71 21.43
CA PHE A 166 3.67 7.53 21.14
C PHE A 166 4.90 7.44 22.05
N LYS A 167 5.56 6.30 22.01
CA LYS A 167 6.89 6.07 22.57
C LYS A 167 7.78 5.36 21.56
N ASP A 168 9.06 5.69 21.51
CA ASP A 168 10.03 4.84 20.82
C ASP A 168 10.32 3.56 21.61
N ALA A 169 11.20 2.70 21.07
CA ALA A 169 11.58 1.46 21.73
C ALA A 169 12.26 1.70 23.08
N GLU A 170 13.01 2.79 23.25
CA GLU A 170 13.65 3.15 24.52
C GLU A 170 12.67 3.75 25.55
N GLY A 171 11.43 4.04 25.14
CA GLY A 171 10.37 4.58 25.98
C GLY A 171 10.32 6.11 26.02
N ASN A 172 11.10 6.82 25.20
CA ASN A 172 11.02 8.27 25.06
C ASN A 172 9.70 8.65 24.38
N LYS A 173 9.06 9.70 24.90
CA LYS A 173 7.76 10.14 24.40
C LYS A 173 7.91 10.87 23.06
N VAL A 174 7.05 10.53 22.11
CA VAL A 174 6.91 11.20 20.82
C VAL A 174 5.44 11.58 20.63
N ARG A 175 5.15 12.87 20.58
CA ARG A 175 3.77 13.35 20.40
C ARG A 175 3.58 13.76 18.95
N LEU A 176 2.61 13.15 18.28
CA LEU A 176 2.15 13.57 16.96
C LEU A 176 0.85 14.34 17.10
N SER A 177 0.73 15.45 16.35
CA SER A 177 -0.44 16.32 16.39
C SER A 177 -0.86 16.70 14.98
N ASP A 178 -1.93 16.08 14.49
CA ASP A 178 -2.56 16.35 13.19
C ASP A 178 -1.65 16.11 11.97
N GLU A 179 -0.74 15.14 12.09
CA GLU A 179 0.27 14.81 11.08
C GLU A 179 -0.30 13.97 9.93
N PRO A 180 0.13 14.15 8.67
CA PRO A 180 -0.26 13.29 7.55
C PRO A 180 0.04 11.80 7.81
N VAL A 181 -0.88 10.91 7.44
CA VAL A 181 -0.70 9.46 7.61
C VAL A 181 -1.38 8.68 6.50
N ILE A 182 -0.84 7.49 6.21
CA ILE A 182 -1.51 6.47 5.40
C ILE A 182 -1.68 5.20 6.24
N SER A 183 -2.85 4.57 6.17
CA SER A 183 -3.09 3.27 6.80
C SER A 183 -3.74 2.28 5.84
N TYR A 184 -3.31 1.04 5.90
CA TYR A 184 -3.85 -0.05 5.09
C TYR A 184 -4.55 -1.04 6.00
N PHE A 185 -5.88 -1.08 5.92
CA PHE A 185 -6.69 -2.04 6.64
C PHE A 185 -7.02 -3.21 5.72
N LYS A 186 -6.55 -4.40 6.11
CA LYS A 186 -6.64 -5.64 5.35
C LYS A 186 -7.02 -6.81 6.25
N LYS A 187 -7.48 -7.91 5.65
CA LYS A 187 -7.83 -9.15 6.37
C LYS A 187 -8.71 -8.87 7.60
N SER A 188 -8.26 -9.25 8.79
CA SER A 188 -8.99 -9.05 10.06
C SER A 188 -9.25 -7.58 10.41
N GLY A 189 -8.46 -6.65 9.87
CA GLY A 189 -8.66 -5.21 10.07
C GLY A 189 -9.64 -4.55 9.11
N PHE A 190 -9.98 -5.21 8.00
CA PHE A 190 -10.82 -4.64 6.95
C PHE A 190 -12.26 -4.41 7.43
N LEU A 191 -12.91 -5.44 7.97
CA LEU A 191 -14.32 -5.38 8.36
C LEU A 191 -14.60 -4.39 9.50
N PRO A 192 -13.81 -4.33 10.59
CA PRO A 192 -14.05 -3.36 11.66
C PRO A 192 -14.07 -1.91 11.16
N ILE A 193 -13.10 -1.52 10.34
CA ILE A 193 -13.01 -0.15 9.79
C ILE A 193 -14.12 0.10 8.76
N SER A 194 -14.38 -0.85 7.87
CA SER A 194 -15.47 -0.74 6.90
C SER A 194 -16.83 -0.56 7.58
N ASN A 195 -17.13 -1.37 8.60
CA ASN A 195 -18.37 -1.28 9.37
C ASN A 195 -18.49 0.07 10.10
N PHE A 196 -17.40 0.56 10.70
CA PHE A 196 -17.38 1.86 11.36
C PHE A 196 -17.70 3.00 10.38
N ILE A 197 -17.00 3.05 9.24
CA ILE A 197 -17.21 4.10 8.22
C ILE A 197 -18.62 4.02 7.62
N ASN A 198 -19.13 2.81 7.37
CA ASN A 198 -20.52 2.62 6.92
C ASN A 198 -21.52 3.07 7.99
N GLY A 199 -21.20 2.90 9.27
CA GLY A 199 -21.96 3.44 10.39
C GLY A 199 -22.02 4.97 10.39
N LEU A 200 -20.91 5.66 10.10
CA LEU A 200 -20.88 7.11 9.94
C LEU A 200 -21.81 7.57 8.82
N ALA A 201 -21.76 6.91 7.66
CA ALA A 201 -22.60 7.22 6.51
C ALA A 201 -24.10 7.07 6.84
N LYS A 202 -24.49 6.00 7.56
CA LYS A 202 -25.87 5.81 8.04
C LYS A 202 -26.33 6.92 9.00
N GLN A 203 -25.40 7.49 9.76
CA GLN A 203 -25.65 8.64 10.64
C GLN A 203 -25.53 10.00 9.93
N ARG A 204 -25.34 10.02 8.60
CA ARG A 204 -25.07 11.24 7.81
C ARG A 204 -23.86 12.05 8.30
N LYS A 205 -22.89 11.38 8.93
CA LYS A 205 -21.63 11.99 9.35
C LYS A 205 -20.60 11.86 8.23
N LEU A 206 -19.96 12.96 7.90
CA LEU A 206 -18.87 12.97 6.94
C LEU A 206 -17.63 12.34 7.58
N MET A 207 -16.98 11.44 6.86
CA MET A 207 -15.76 10.77 7.32
C MET A 207 -14.64 11.78 7.65
N ALA A 208 -14.46 12.80 6.79
CA ALA A 208 -13.48 13.86 6.99
C ALA A 208 -13.73 14.76 8.22
N HIS A 209 -14.96 14.77 8.74
CA HIS A 209 -15.28 15.45 10.00
C HIS A 209 -15.12 14.55 11.22
N SER A 210 -14.84 13.26 11.05
CA SER A 210 -14.88 12.29 12.15
C SER A 210 -13.47 11.95 12.63
N GLU A 211 -13.21 12.21 13.91
CA GLU A 211 -11.99 11.77 14.58
C GLU A 211 -12.23 10.40 15.19
N ILE A 212 -11.42 9.42 14.79
CA ILE A 212 -11.59 8.01 15.16
C ILE A 212 -10.51 7.65 16.16
N MET A 213 -10.90 7.33 17.38
CA MET A 213 -10.00 6.68 18.32
C MET A 213 -9.85 5.22 17.91
N LEU A 214 -8.62 4.84 17.58
CA LEU A 214 -8.24 3.50 17.21
C LEU A 214 -7.50 2.85 18.37
N ARG A 215 -8.09 1.79 18.91
CA ARG A 215 -7.41 0.80 19.75
C ARG A 215 -7.26 -0.50 18.98
N THR A 216 -6.60 -1.49 19.58
CA THR A 216 -6.66 -2.87 19.08
C THR A 216 -7.26 -3.79 20.12
N GLU A 217 -7.92 -4.84 19.63
CA GLU A 217 -8.44 -5.92 20.45
C GLU A 217 -7.72 -7.21 20.09
N LYS A 218 -7.25 -7.92 21.11
CA LYS A 218 -6.60 -9.22 20.97
C LYS A 218 -7.66 -10.29 20.70
N GLN A 219 -7.52 -10.96 19.56
CA GLN A 219 -8.36 -12.07 19.14
C GLN A 219 -7.59 -13.39 19.26
N LYS A 220 -8.31 -14.47 19.59
CA LYS A 220 -7.77 -15.83 19.62
C LYS A 220 -8.68 -16.76 18.82
N LYS A 221 -8.13 -17.44 17.81
CA LYS A 221 -8.83 -18.47 17.05
C LYS A 221 -7.99 -19.74 17.03
N GLY A 222 -8.37 -20.72 17.87
CA GLY A 222 -7.55 -21.89 18.14
C GLY A 222 -6.20 -21.49 18.76
N SER A 223 -5.11 -21.92 18.12
CA SER A 223 -3.74 -21.58 18.54
C SER A 223 -3.26 -20.22 18.03
N VAL A 224 -3.97 -19.60 17.08
CA VAL A 224 -3.55 -18.33 16.45
C VAL A 224 -4.06 -17.14 17.27
N THR A 225 -3.14 -16.25 17.64
CA THR A 225 -3.45 -14.96 18.28
C THR A 225 -3.17 -13.84 17.27
N TYR A 226 -4.13 -12.94 17.10
CA TYR A 226 -4.03 -11.79 16.20
C TYR A 226 -4.74 -10.57 16.80
N TRP A 227 -4.56 -9.39 16.20
CA TRP A 227 -5.17 -8.16 16.69
C TRP A 227 -6.04 -7.54 15.61
N THR A 228 -7.16 -6.96 16.03
CA THR A 228 -8.10 -6.24 15.16
C THR A 228 -8.24 -4.80 15.62
N PRO A 229 -8.32 -3.83 14.70
CA PRO A 229 -8.69 -2.46 15.05
C PRO A 229 -10.05 -2.42 15.74
N LEU A 230 -10.16 -1.63 16.79
CA LEU A 230 -11.39 -1.32 17.51
C LEU A 230 -11.68 0.18 17.36
N PRO A 231 -12.28 0.61 16.24
CA PRO A 231 -12.57 2.02 15.99
C PRO A 231 -13.75 2.51 16.82
N THR A 232 -13.58 3.67 17.44
CA THR A 232 -14.64 4.38 18.18
C THR A 232 -14.64 5.85 17.78
N LEU A 233 -15.81 6.48 17.76
CA LEU A 233 -15.88 7.92 17.47
C LEU A 233 -15.32 8.68 18.68
N HIS A 234 -14.22 9.40 18.47
CA HIS A 234 -13.59 10.24 19.48
C HIS A 234 -14.24 11.62 19.53
N GLY A 235 -14.39 12.23 18.35
CA GLY A 235 -14.81 13.60 18.22
C GLY A 235 -15.19 13.95 16.79
N THR A 236 -15.53 15.22 16.60
CA THR A 236 -15.80 15.77 15.27
C THR A 236 -15.07 17.09 15.08
N THR A 237 -14.59 17.33 13.87
CA THR A 237 -13.93 18.57 13.46
C THR A 237 -14.47 19.04 12.11
N THR A 238 -14.11 20.25 11.71
CA THR A 238 -14.42 20.82 10.40
C THR A 238 -13.23 20.66 9.44
N ILE A 239 -13.51 20.62 8.15
CA ILE A 239 -12.46 20.67 7.12
C ILE A 239 -11.82 22.07 7.12
N SER A 240 -10.51 22.12 7.35
CA SER A 240 -9.67 23.32 7.29
C SER A 240 -9.08 23.54 5.89
N GLU A 241 -8.44 24.70 5.64
CA GLU A 241 -7.68 24.90 4.39
C GLU A 241 -6.50 23.94 4.29
N ALA A 242 -5.82 23.66 5.41
CA ALA A 242 -4.75 22.67 5.48
C ALA A 242 -5.24 21.23 5.16
N ASP A 243 -6.54 20.94 5.30
CA ASP A 243 -7.11 19.67 4.85
C ASP A 243 -7.26 19.61 3.32
N LYS A 244 -7.59 20.74 2.68
CA LYS A 244 -7.73 20.82 1.23
C LYS A 244 -6.38 20.69 0.53
N GLU A 245 -5.35 21.33 1.08
CA GLU A 245 -3.96 21.18 0.60
C GLU A 245 -3.49 19.73 0.75
N LEU A 246 -3.71 19.14 1.92
CA LEU A 246 -3.33 17.75 2.19
C LEU A 246 -4.10 16.77 1.29
N PHE A 247 -5.38 17.04 1.03
CA PHE A 247 -6.17 16.27 0.07
C PHE A 247 -5.58 16.34 -1.34
N GLY A 248 -5.11 17.51 -1.78
CA GLY A 248 -4.42 17.68 -3.06
C GLY A 248 -3.19 16.78 -3.17
N MET A 249 -2.34 16.79 -2.13
CA MET A 249 -1.17 15.91 -2.06
C MET A 249 -1.55 14.41 -2.11
N PHE A 250 -2.60 14.00 -1.39
CA PHE A 250 -3.07 12.61 -1.43
C PHE A 250 -3.63 12.22 -2.79
N ARG A 251 -4.37 13.11 -3.46
CA ARG A 251 -4.86 12.89 -4.83
C ARG A 251 -3.69 12.65 -5.77
N ASP A 252 -2.68 13.51 -5.74
CA ASP A 252 -1.53 13.42 -6.65
C ASP A 252 -0.74 12.11 -6.40
N MET A 253 -0.65 11.67 -5.14
CA MET A 253 -0.07 10.37 -4.78
C MET A 253 -0.87 9.19 -5.36
N ILE A 254 -2.20 9.23 -5.26
CA ILE A 254 -3.08 8.19 -5.81
C ILE A 254 -2.97 8.16 -7.34
N GLU A 255 -2.94 9.32 -7.99
CA GLU A 255 -2.75 9.43 -9.44
C GLU A 255 -1.40 8.86 -9.88
N LYS A 256 -0.31 9.20 -9.18
CA LYS A 256 1.02 8.63 -9.45
C LYS A 256 1.02 7.11 -9.30
N HIS A 257 0.43 6.58 -8.22
CA HIS A 257 0.29 5.13 -8.01
C HIS A 257 -0.50 4.47 -9.14
N ASN A 258 -1.67 5.02 -9.50
CA ASN A 258 -2.53 4.48 -10.55
C ASN A 258 -1.86 4.53 -11.92
N ASN A 259 -1.16 5.62 -12.24
CA ASN A 259 -0.41 5.74 -13.50
C ASN A 259 0.72 4.71 -13.58
N GLY A 260 1.42 4.46 -12.47
CA GLY A 260 2.42 3.40 -12.38
C GLY A 260 1.83 2.01 -12.63
N VAL A 261 0.71 1.67 -11.96
CA VAL A 261 0.01 0.40 -12.19
C VAL A 261 -0.44 0.27 -13.65
N MET A 262 -1.02 1.32 -14.23
CA MET A 262 -1.49 1.29 -15.61
C MET A 262 -0.36 1.20 -16.64
N ALA A 263 0.84 1.73 -16.33
CA ALA A 263 2.01 1.54 -17.17
C ALA A 263 2.42 0.05 -17.20
N SER A 264 2.62 -0.57 -16.04
CA SER A 264 2.94 -2.00 -15.95
C SER A 264 1.84 -2.89 -16.53
N HIS A 265 0.57 -2.54 -16.32
CA HIS A 265 -0.57 -3.26 -16.90
C HIS A 265 -0.47 -3.32 -18.43
N ARG A 266 -0.22 -2.18 -19.08
CA ARG A 266 -0.11 -2.10 -20.55
C ARG A 266 1.09 -2.89 -21.08
N GLU A 267 2.20 -2.91 -20.35
CA GLU A 267 3.38 -3.70 -20.70
C GLU A 267 3.08 -5.20 -20.61
N ALA A 268 2.48 -5.63 -19.51
CA ALA A 268 2.09 -7.03 -19.31
C ALA A 268 1.07 -7.50 -20.36
N THR A 269 0.05 -6.70 -20.68
CA THR A 269 -0.94 -7.07 -21.71
C THR A 269 -0.31 -7.22 -23.10
N LYS A 270 0.69 -6.40 -23.46
CA LYS A 270 1.40 -6.55 -24.74
C LYS A 270 2.16 -7.87 -24.81
N LEU A 271 2.88 -8.23 -23.76
CA LEU A 271 3.63 -9.49 -23.69
C LEU A 271 2.69 -10.70 -23.82
N VAL A 272 1.50 -10.64 -23.21
CA VAL A 272 0.49 -11.69 -23.36
C VAL A 272 0.04 -11.84 -24.81
N VAL A 273 -0.24 -10.73 -25.51
CA VAL A 273 -0.63 -10.75 -26.94
C VAL A 273 0.49 -11.30 -27.82
N GLU A 274 1.74 -10.86 -27.61
CA GLU A 274 2.90 -11.36 -28.35
C GLU A 274 3.11 -12.86 -28.15
N SER A 275 2.90 -13.38 -26.93
CA SER A 275 2.98 -14.82 -26.66
C SER A 275 1.87 -15.61 -27.35
N SER A 276 0.62 -15.12 -27.34
CA SER A 276 -0.49 -15.82 -27.99
C SER A 276 -0.36 -15.84 -29.51
N ASP A 277 0.19 -14.77 -30.12
CA ASP A 277 0.41 -14.72 -31.56
C ASP A 277 1.55 -15.66 -31.99
N ALA A 278 2.58 -15.84 -31.15
CA ALA A 278 3.64 -16.80 -31.37
C ALA A 278 3.14 -18.26 -31.28
N ASP A 279 2.30 -18.56 -30.28
CA ASP A 279 1.71 -19.90 -30.10
C ASP A 279 0.79 -20.27 -31.29
N LEU A 280 -0.04 -19.33 -31.75
CA LEU A 280 -0.88 -19.54 -32.93
C LEU A 280 -0.04 -19.73 -34.20
N ALA A 281 1.05 -18.98 -34.38
CA ALA A 281 1.93 -19.14 -35.52
C ALA A 281 2.59 -20.54 -35.55
N SER A 282 3.01 -21.07 -34.39
CA SER A 282 3.53 -22.44 -34.31
C SER A 282 2.48 -23.51 -34.62
N ASP A 283 1.23 -23.32 -34.19
CA ASP A 283 0.14 -24.26 -34.50
C ASP A 283 -0.18 -24.30 -36.01
N PHE A 284 -0.01 -23.19 -36.73
CA PHE A 284 -0.18 -23.14 -38.19
C PHE A 284 0.97 -23.79 -38.96
N ASP A 285 2.20 -23.73 -38.46
CA ASP A 285 3.35 -24.39 -39.08
C ASP A 285 3.26 -25.91 -38.91
N ASP A 286 2.79 -26.40 -37.76
CA ASP A 286 2.57 -27.83 -37.51
C ASP A 286 1.38 -28.40 -38.31
N ALA A 287 0.33 -27.60 -38.54
CA ALA A 287 -0.83 -28.00 -39.35
C ALA A 287 -0.54 -28.07 -40.87
N ASN A 288 0.50 -27.40 -41.35
CA ASN A 288 0.94 -27.45 -42.76
C ASN A 288 2.02 -28.52 -43.03
N ALA A 289 2.52 -29.18 -41.98
CA ALA A 289 3.51 -30.24 -42.07
C ALA A 289 2.93 -31.68 -42.06
N SER A 290 1.60 -31.82 -42.07
CA SER A 290 0.87 -33.11 -42.07
C SER A 290 0.11 -33.40 -43.36
#